data_AF-A0A062TZ80-F1
#
_entry.id   AF-A0A062TZ80-F1
#
_cell.length_a   1.000
_cell.length_b   1.000
_cell.length_c   1.000
_cell.angle_alpha   90.00
_cell.angle_beta   90.00
_cell.angle_gamma   90.00
#
_symmetry.space_group_name_H-M   'P 1'
#
loop_
_entity.id
_entity.type
_entity.pdbx_description
1 polymer ?
#
loop_
_entity_poly.entity_id
_entity_poly.type
_entity_poly.pdbx_seq_one_letter_code
_entity_poly.pdbx_strand_id
1 'polypeptide(L)'
;MRTTLLALGLLIPLAACDPRGPVVGGPCSYDSTVFEATIRKVDDTDIIFDGPDGEFYMSLSDFETTPSVGDTFTVKRDLITEGTCTPEIYSIME
;
A
#
# COMPACT_ATOMS: atom_id res chain seq x y z
N MET A 1 28.04 -18.92 -70.85
CA MET A 1 28.64 -18.94 -69.50
C MET A 1 27.80 -18.03 -68.61
N ARG A 2 26.88 -18.65 -67.86
CA ARG A 2 26.88 -18.73 -66.38
C ARG A 2 26.69 -17.38 -65.69
N THR A 3 25.40 -17.11 -65.48
CA THR A 3 24.76 -16.23 -64.50
C THR A 3 25.25 -16.49 -63.08
N THR A 4 25.57 -15.44 -62.34
CA THR A 4 25.53 -15.42 -60.87
C THR A 4 25.22 -14.01 -60.39
N LEU A 5 23.93 -13.69 -60.28
CA LEU A 5 23.40 -12.56 -59.51
C LEU A 5 23.51 -12.93 -58.03
N LEU A 6 24.39 -12.24 -57.29
CA LEU A 6 24.44 -12.31 -55.84
C LEU A 6 23.16 -11.68 -55.28
N ALA A 7 22.22 -12.49 -54.83
CA ALA A 7 21.10 -12.05 -54.01
C ALA A 7 21.59 -11.91 -52.56
N LEU A 8 22.00 -10.70 -52.18
CA LEU A 8 22.32 -10.36 -50.80
C LEU A 8 20.98 -10.16 -50.05
N GLY A 9 20.51 -11.22 -49.40
CA GLY A 9 19.30 -11.22 -48.59
C GLY A 9 19.41 -10.24 -47.43
N LEU A 10 18.57 -9.20 -47.47
CA LEU A 10 18.42 -8.20 -46.42
C LEU A 10 17.73 -8.87 -45.21
N LEU A 11 18.51 -9.26 -44.21
CA LEU A 11 18.00 -9.70 -42.91
C LEU A 11 17.43 -8.49 -42.17
N ILE A 12 16.11 -8.33 -42.17
CA ILE A 12 15.40 -7.37 -41.33
C ILE A 12 15.42 -7.94 -39.90
N PRO A 13 16.10 -7.32 -38.93
CA PRO A 13 15.96 -7.73 -37.54
C PRO A 13 14.55 -7.37 -37.08
N LEU A 14 13.76 -8.38 -36.74
CA LEU A 14 12.52 -8.22 -35.99
C LEU A 14 12.88 -7.60 -34.64
N ALA A 15 12.80 -6.27 -34.55
CA ALA A 15 12.82 -5.58 -33.28
C ALA A 15 11.53 -5.98 -32.54
N ALA A 16 11.67 -6.97 -31.65
CA ALA A 16 10.60 -7.35 -30.73
C ALA A 16 10.29 -6.12 -29.87
N CYS A 17 9.19 -5.44 -30.18
CA CYS A 17 8.62 -4.45 -29.29
C CYS A 17 8.11 -5.22 -28.07
N ASP A 18 8.73 -5.05 -26.90
CA ASP A 18 8.15 -5.52 -25.65
C ASP A 18 6.83 -4.74 -25.44
N PRO A 19 5.66 -5.39 -25.45
CA PRO A 19 4.37 -4.71 -25.30
C PRO A 19 4.15 -4.20 -23.86
N ARG A 20 5.07 -4.47 -22.94
CA ARG A 20 5.03 -3.93 -21.58
C ARG A 20 5.44 -2.46 -21.66
N GLY A 21 4.43 -1.58 -21.71
CA GLY A 21 4.62 -0.15 -21.45
C GLY A 21 5.37 0.09 -20.13
N PRO A 22 5.84 1.32 -19.87
CA PRO A 22 6.60 1.62 -18.66
C PRO A 22 5.82 1.15 -17.42
N VAL A 23 6.49 0.41 -16.54
CA VAL A 23 5.95 0.08 -15.22
C VAL A 23 5.78 1.40 -14.47
N VAL A 24 4.53 1.82 -14.30
CA VAL A 24 4.16 3.00 -13.51
C VAL A 24 3.79 2.54 -12.11
N GLY A 25 4.36 3.18 -11.08
CA GLY A 25 4.16 2.83 -9.67
C GLY A 25 5.49 2.59 -8.96
N GLY A 26 6.01 3.64 -8.32
CA GLY A 26 7.15 3.54 -7.41
C GLY A 26 6.77 2.89 -6.07
N PRO A 27 7.73 2.68 -5.16
CA PRO A 27 7.42 2.24 -3.80
C PRO A 27 6.53 3.27 -3.08
N CYS A 28 5.77 2.80 -2.10
CA CYS A 28 4.93 3.67 -1.30
C CYS A 28 5.74 4.32 -0.17
N SER A 29 5.52 5.61 0.03
CA SER A 29 6.12 6.41 1.10
C SER A 29 5.04 6.88 2.06
N TYR A 30 5.37 6.95 3.34
CA TYR A 30 4.43 7.32 4.41
C TYR A 30 5.05 8.34 5.36
N ASP A 31 4.22 9.19 5.94
CA ASP A 31 4.54 10.01 7.09
C ASP A 31 3.88 9.43 8.35
N SER A 32 4.62 9.39 9.46
CA SER A 32 4.22 8.68 10.68
C SER A 32 3.94 9.65 11.81
N THR A 33 2.79 9.52 12.46
CA THR A 33 2.43 10.24 13.69
C THR A 33 2.13 9.26 14.81
N VAL A 34 2.51 9.59 16.05
CA VAL A 34 2.21 8.80 17.24
C VAL A 34 1.37 9.63 18.20
N PHE A 35 0.28 9.05 18.72
CA PHE A 35 -0.63 9.72 19.65
C PHE A 35 -1.33 8.70 20.57
N GLU A 36 -1.94 9.19 21.65
CA GLU A 36 -2.83 8.38 22.50
C GLU A 36 -4.27 8.44 21.98
N ALA A 37 -4.94 7.30 21.98
CA ALA A 37 -6.36 7.19 21.61
C ALA A 37 -7.11 6.28 22.58
N THR A 38 -8.37 6.61 22.85
CA THR A 38 -9.22 5.88 23.80
C THR A 38 -10.32 5.12 23.06
N ILE A 39 -10.59 3.88 23.46
CA ILE A 39 -11.68 3.08 22.88
C ILE A 39 -13.02 3.68 23.29
N ARG A 40 -13.79 4.11 22.29
CA ARG A 40 -15.17 4.58 22.44
C ARG A 40 -16.17 3.43 22.41
N LYS A 41 -15.97 2.47 21.51
CA LYS A 41 -16.90 1.36 21.28
C LYS A 41 -16.18 0.14 20.72
N VAL A 42 -16.67 -1.03 21.07
CA VAL A 42 -16.28 -2.31 20.48
C VAL A 42 -17.54 -2.91 19.83
N ASP A 43 -17.48 -3.15 18.54
CA ASP A 43 -18.50 -3.84 17.74
C ASP A 43 -18.03 -5.27 17.40
N ASP A 44 -18.83 -6.03 16.66
CA ASP A 44 -18.55 -7.45 16.35
C ASP A 44 -17.25 -7.65 15.55
N THR A 45 -16.87 -6.68 14.72
CA THR A 45 -15.71 -6.77 13.80
C THR A 45 -14.70 -5.65 13.98
N ASP A 46 -15.09 -4.54 14.61
CA ASP A 46 -14.32 -3.30 14.61
C ASP A 46 -14.29 -2.69 16.02
N ILE A 47 -13.21 -1.97 16.28
CA ILE A 47 -13.03 -1.15 17.49
C ILE A 47 -12.99 0.31 17.04
N ILE A 48 -13.83 1.13 17.66
CA ILE A 48 -13.91 2.57 17.42
C ILE A 48 -13.10 3.30 18.48
N PHE A 49 -12.17 4.13 18.03
CA PHE A 49 -11.31 4.96 18.87
C PHE A 49 -11.68 6.44 18.77
N ASP A 50 -11.53 7.16 19.87
CA ASP A 50 -11.45 8.62 19.89
C ASP A 50 -9.98 9.04 19.72
N GLY A 51 -9.65 9.60 18.55
CA GLY A 51 -8.33 10.13 18.21
C GLY A 51 -8.28 11.66 18.16
N PRO A 52 -7.09 12.24 17.93
CA PRO A 52 -6.88 13.69 17.92
C PRO A 52 -7.61 14.41 16.77
N ASP A 53 -7.79 13.73 15.63
CA ASP A 53 -8.42 14.29 14.44
C ASP A 53 -9.88 13.82 14.26
N GLY A 54 -10.41 13.06 15.22
CA GLY A 54 -11.74 12.46 15.18
C GLY A 54 -11.74 10.96 15.46
N GLU A 55 -12.86 10.32 15.15
CA GLU A 55 -13.02 8.87 15.31
C GLU A 55 -12.28 8.11 14.20
N PHE A 56 -11.65 7.00 14.57
CA PHE A 56 -11.09 6.04 13.62
C PHE A 56 -11.37 4.60 14.05
N TYR A 57 -11.16 3.67 13.12
CA TYR A 57 -11.57 2.28 13.24
C TYR A 57 -10.37 1.37 13.06
N MET A 58 -10.26 0.35 13.90
CA MET A 58 -9.31 -0.75 13.72
C MET A 58 -10.06 -2.07 13.76
N SER A 59 -9.55 -3.09 13.06
CA SER A 59 -10.19 -4.39 13.07
C SER A 59 -10.01 -5.03 14.44
N LEU A 60 -11.07 -5.67 14.96
CA LEU A 60 -10.98 -6.47 16.18
C LEU A 60 -9.98 -7.63 16.01
N SER A 61 -9.75 -8.09 14.78
CA SER A 61 -8.76 -9.12 14.46
C SER A 61 -7.31 -8.69 14.67
N ASP A 62 -7.04 -7.39 14.80
CA ASP A 62 -5.69 -6.86 14.98
C ASP A 62 -5.24 -6.93 16.45
N PHE A 63 -6.12 -7.39 17.36
CA PHE A 63 -5.88 -7.50 18.79
C PHE A 63 -5.85 -8.97 19.22
N GLU A 64 -4.86 -9.34 20.05
CA GLU A 64 -4.79 -10.69 20.64
C GLU A 64 -5.96 -10.99 21.57
N THR A 65 -6.45 -9.96 22.25
CA THR A 65 -7.59 -10.02 23.16
C THR A 65 -8.51 -8.85 22.91
N THR A 66 -9.82 -9.06 23.04
CA THR A 66 -10.81 -7.98 22.89
C THR A 66 -10.59 -6.93 23.98
N PRO A 67 -10.21 -5.70 23.62
CA PRO A 67 -10.00 -4.63 24.59
C PRO A 67 -11.33 -4.07 25.10
N SER A 68 -11.30 -3.28 26.17
CA SER A 68 -12.48 -2.71 26.82
C SER A 68 -12.72 -1.26 26.38
N VAL A 69 -14.00 -0.86 26.39
CA VAL A 69 -14.37 0.55 26.24
C VAL A 69 -13.73 1.36 27.38
N GLY A 70 -13.06 2.46 27.02
CA GLY A 70 -12.29 3.31 27.95
C GLY A 70 -10.81 2.99 28.03
N ASP A 71 -10.34 1.87 27.47
CA ASP A 71 -8.91 1.57 27.39
C ASP A 71 -8.21 2.59 26.47
N THR A 72 -6.99 2.98 26.83
CA THR A 72 -6.18 3.94 26.07
C THR A 72 -4.93 3.25 25.54
N PHE A 73 -4.63 3.48 24.26
CA PHE A 73 -3.49 2.90 23.57
C PHE A 73 -2.64 3.99 22.93
N THR A 74 -1.33 3.73 22.83
CA THR A 74 -0.44 4.50 21.95
C THR A 74 -0.60 3.95 20.54
N VAL A 75 -1.03 4.82 19.62
CA VAL A 75 -1.33 4.47 18.24
C VAL A 75 -0.36 5.19 17.31
N LYS A 76 0.19 4.43 16.36
CA LYS A 76 0.93 4.95 15.22
C LYS A 76 -0.02 5.05 14.02
N ARG A 77 -0.09 6.23 13.40
CA ARG A 77 -0.75 6.46 12.11
C ARG A 77 0.31 6.67 11.04
N ASP A 78 0.23 5.88 9.96
CA ASP A 78 1.01 6.07 8.74
C ASP A 78 0.10 6.61 7.62
N LEU A 79 0.38 7.83 7.14
CA LEU A 79 -0.36 8.49 6.06
C LEU A 79 0.48 8.50 4.78
N ILE A 80 -0.07 8.02 3.67
CA ILE A 80 0.66 7.91 2.41
C ILE A 80 1.06 9.30 1.86
N THR A 81 2.30 9.44 1.41
CA THR A 81 2.84 10.67 0.80
C THR A 81 3.21 10.46 -0.67
N GLU A 82 3.54 9.24 -1.07
CA GLU A 82 3.85 8.87 -2.45
C GLU A 82 3.36 7.45 -2.75
N GLY A 83 2.88 7.21 -3.98
CA GLY A 83 2.38 5.91 -4.43
C GLY A 83 0.85 5.82 -4.43
N THR A 84 0.34 4.59 -4.54
CA THR A 84 -1.11 4.30 -4.58
C THR A 84 -1.51 3.17 -3.62
N CYS A 85 -0.73 2.98 -2.54
CA CYS A 85 -1.04 2.02 -1.48
C CYS A 85 -2.20 2.50 -0.60
N THR A 86 -2.47 1.75 0.47
CA THR A 86 -3.44 2.12 1.52
C THR A 86 -3.18 3.55 2.00
N PRO A 87 -4.15 4.47 1.89
CA PRO A 87 -3.93 5.86 2.23
C PRO A 87 -3.56 6.11 3.68
N GLU A 88 -4.17 5.37 4.61
CA GLU A 88 -4.02 5.57 6.04
C GLU A 88 -4.00 4.21 6.74
N ILE A 89 -3.01 4.00 7.62
CA ILE A 89 -2.81 2.77 8.37
C ILE A 89 -2.66 3.11 9.85
N TYR A 90 -3.39 2.40 10.71
CA TYR A 90 -3.29 2.52 12.16
C TYR A 90 -2.64 1.26 12.74
N SER A 91 -1.80 1.42 13.76
CA SER A 91 -1.16 0.30 14.45
C SER A 91 -0.97 0.62 15.93
N ILE A 92 -1.21 -0.35 16.80
CA ILE A 92 -0.92 -0.22 18.23
C ILE A 92 0.59 -0.33 18.44
N MET A 93 1.15 0.54 19.27
CA MET A 93 2.53 0.46 19.72
C MET A 93 2.60 -0.31 21.03
N GLU A 94 3.47 -1.34 21.08
CA GLU A 94 3.80 -2.10 22.30
C GLU A 94 4.60 -1.28 23.33
#